data_AF-A0A438W6G5-F1
#
_entry.id   AF-A0A438W6G5-F1
#
_cell.length_a   1.000
_cell.length_b   1.000
_cell.length_c   1.000
_cell.angle_alpha   90.00
_cell.angle_beta   90.00
_cell.angle_gamma   90.00
#
_symmetry.space_group_name_H-M   'P 1'
#
loop_
_entity.id
_entity.type
_entity.pdbx_description
1 polymer ?
#
loop_
_entity_poly.entity_id
_entity_poly.type
_entity_poly.pdbx_seq_one_letter_code
_entity_poly.pdbx_strand_id
1 'polypeptide(L)'
;KGVFLQQSKSMGDLLAKAMPIERILKAYSVPVSSLENYEKIYYQNAFKPKVQITFDNNSDTEIKNALISAYARVLTPSDEEKLYQIKNEVFTDGANGTTRIRVVVSASDCQGT
;
A
#
# COMPACT_ATOMS: atom_id res chain seq x y z
N LYS A 1 13.54 1.47 2.88
CA LYS A 1 12.50 2.50 3.15
C LYS A 1 11.23 1.99 2.48
N GLY A 2 10.16 1.77 3.24
CA GLY A 2 8.89 1.35 2.64
C GLY A 2 8.37 2.42 1.66
N VAL A 3 7.46 2.04 0.76
CA VAL A 3 6.80 2.97 -0.17
C VAL A 3 5.33 3.03 0.24
N PHE A 4 4.82 4.22 0.57
CA PHE A 4 3.40 4.35 0.92
C PHE A 4 2.50 4.35 -0.32
N LEU A 5 1.22 3.99 -0.19
CA LEU A 5 0.27 3.77 -1.30
C LEU A 5 0.26 4.88 -2.36
N GLN A 6 0.31 6.15 -1.93
CA GLN A 6 0.32 7.29 -2.86
C GLN A 6 1.62 7.37 -3.68
N GLN A 7 2.77 7.07 -3.07
CA GLN A 7 4.05 7.04 -3.75
C GLN A 7 4.11 5.85 -4.72
N SER A 8 3.57 4.69 -4.33
CA SER A 8 3.42 3.53 -5.20
C SER A 8 2.57 3.85 -6.43
N LYS A 9 1.41 4.49 -6.22
CA LYS A 9 0.51 4.89 -7.32
C LYS A 9 1.20 5.85 -8.29
N SER A 10 1.88 6.88 -7.77
CA SER A 10 2.64 7.83 -8.58
C SER A 10 3.75 7.15 -9.40
N MET A 11 4.48 6.18 -8.83
CA MET A 11 5.49 5.44 -9.59
C MET A 11 4.86 4.61 -10.72
N GLY A 12 3.73 3.96 -10.45
CA GLY A 12 2.99 3.21 -11.48
C GLY A 12 2.49 4.11 -12.61
N ASP A 13 1.95 5.28 -12.27
CA ASP A 13 1.44 6.24 -13.26
C ASP A 13 2.58 6.85 -14.11
N LEU A 14 3.75 7.09 -13.51
CA LEU A 14 4.93 7.55 -14.24
C LEU A 14 5.45 6.47 -15.21
N LEU A 15 5.58 5.23 -14.76
CA LEU A 15 5.98 4.11 -15.63
C LEU A 15 4.98 3.90 -16.77
N ALA A 16 3.69 3.94 -16.48
CA ALA A 16 2.63 3.79 -17.48
C ALA A 16 2.67 4.87 -18.58
N LYS A 17 3.11 6.09 -18.25
CA LYS A 17 3.30 7.17 -19.24
C LYS A 17 4.66 7.10 -19.93
N ALA A 18 5.70 6.74 -19.21
CA ALA A 18 7.07 6.71 -19.74
C ALA A 18 7.29 5.56 -20.73
N MET A 19 6.72 4.38 -20.51
CA MET A 19 6.86 3.22 -21.41
C MET A 19 6.39 3.52 -22.85
N PRO A 20 5.19 4.09 -23.10
CA PRO A 20 4.79 4.51 -24.44
C PRO A 20 5.72 5.55 -25.06
N ILE A 21 6.19 6.52 -24.27
CA ILE A 21 7.09 7.57 -24.74
C ILE A 21 8.45 6.98 -25.16
N GLU A 22 9.02 6.10 -24.34
CA GLU A 22 10.27 5.39 -24.65
C GLU A 22 10.13 4.60 -25.95
N ARG A 23 9.00 3.92 -26.17
CA ARG A 23 8.73 3.18 -27.41
C ARG A 23 8.71 4.08 -28.63
N ILE A 24 8.09 5.26 -28.53
CA ILE A 24 8.08 6.26 -29.61
C ILE A 24 9.51 6.75 -29.86
N LEU A 25 10.23 7.16 -28.81
CA LEU A 25 11.59 7.70 -28.93
C LEU A 25 12.55 6.67 -29.55
N LYS A 26 12.46 5.40 -29.15
CA LYS A 26 13.22 4.29 -29.76
C LYS A 26 12.89 4.09 -31.24
N ALA A 27 11.62 4.22 -31.63
CA ALA A 27 11.21 4.11 -33.04
C ALA A 27 11.80 5.22 -33.92
N TYR A 28 12.06 6.39 -33.34
CA TYR A 28 12.73 7.52 -34.01
C TYR A 28 14.25 7.53 -33.80
N SER A 29 14.85 6.42 -33.32
CA SER A 29 16.28 6.31 -33.04
C SER A 29 16.83 7.37 -32.07
N VAL A 30 15.96 7.93 -31.21
CA VAL A 30 16.38 8.85 -30.16
C VAL A 30 16.97 8.03 -29.01
N PRO A 31 18.22 8.29 -28.59
CA PRO A 31 18.85 7.53 -27.52
C PRO A 31 18.17 7.84 -26.18
N VAL A 32 17.59 6.81 -25.58
CA VAL A 32 16.98 6.86 -24.25
C VAL A 32 17.46 5.68 -23.43
N SER A 33 17.72 5.94 -22.14
CA SER A 33 18.09 4.89 -21.19
C SER A 33 16.91 3.95 -20.91
N SER A 34 17.21 2.68 -20.65
CA SER A 34 16.19 1.66 -20.34
C SER A 34 15.44 1.97 -19.05
N LEU A 35 14.11 1.82 -19.07
CA LEU A 35 13.25 1.91 -17.89
C LEU A 35 13.26 0.63 -17.02
N GLU A 36 13.94 -0.44 -17.45
CA GLU A 36 13.94 -1.76 -16.79
C GLU A 36 14.37 -1.70 -15.30
N ASN A 37 15.36 -0.87 -14.97
CA ASN A 37 15.77 -0.68 -13.57
C ASN A 37 14.66 -0.06 -12.72
N TYR A 38 13.89 0.88 -13.28
CA TYR A 38 12.77 1.50 -12.57
C TYR A 38 11.60 0.52 -12.41
N GLU A 39 11.32 -0.31 -13.42
CA GLU A 39 10.34 -1.39 -13.31
C GLU A 39 10.71 -2.38 -12.21
N LYS A 40 11.97 -2.81 -12.16
CA LYS A 40 12.47 -3.72 -11.12
C LYS A 40 12.28 -3.13 -9.72
N ILE A 41 12.64 -1.87 -9.52
CA ILE A 41 12.44 -1.16 -8.24
C ILE A 41 10.95 -1.07 -7.91
N TYR A 42 10.10 -0.77 -8.89
CA TYR A 42 8.66 -0.68 -8.73
C TYR A 42 8.05 -2.01 -8.29
N TYR A 43 8.31 -3.11 -9.00
CA TYR A 43 7.75 -4.41 -8.64
C TYR A 43 8.28 -4.96 -7.31
N GLN A 44 9.52 -4.64 -6.94
CA GLN A 44 10.10 -5.11 -5.68
C GLN A 44 9.60 -4.35 -4.46
N ASN A 45 9.31 -3.04 -4.59
CA ASN A 45 9.10 -2.17 -3.43
C ASN A 45 7.77 -1.42 -3.43
N ALA A 46 7.21 -1.14 -4.60
CA ALA A 46 6.05 -0.27 -4.76
C ALA A 46 4.79 -1.03 -5.18
N PHE A 47 4.87 -2.05 -6.04
CA PHE A 47 3.71 -2.85 -6.41
C PHE A 47 3.23 -3.66 -5.20
N LYS A 48 2.05 -3.29 -4.66
CA LYS A 48 1.53 -3.79 -3.38
C LYS A 48 2.55 -3.69 -2.25
N PRO A 49 2.84 -2.47 -1.77
CA PRO A 49 3.92 -2.27 -0.84
C PRO A 49 3.70 -3.08 0.44
N LYS A 50 4.81 -3.57 0.99
CA LYS A 50 4.80 -4.29 2.26
C LYS A 50 4.50 -3.33 3.40
N VAL A 51 3.55 -3.69 4.25
CA VAL A 51 3.13 -2.89 5.41
C VAL A 51 2.87 -3.77 6.60
N GLN A 52 3.13 -3.24 7.79
CA GLN A 52 2.78 -3.90 9.04
C GLN A 52 1.36 -3.51 9.42
N ILE A 53 0.45 -4.47 9.52
CA ILE A 53 -0.94 -4.23 9.91
C ILE A 53 -1.12 -4.71 11.33
N THR A 54 -1.44 -3.80 12.23
CA THR A 54 -1.72 -4.10 13.63
C THR A 54 -3.18 -3.82 13.95
N PHE A 55 -3.74 -4.68 14.80
CA PHE A 55 -5.11 -4.58 15.30
C PHE A 55 -5.06 -4.52 16.81
N ASP A 56 -6.01 -3.81 17.40
CA ASP A 56 -6.11 -3.72 18.84
C ASP A 56 -6.55 -5.06 19.46
N ASN A 57 -6.14 -5.34 20.71
CA ASN A 57 -6.28 -6.66 21.34
C ASN A 57 -7.73 -7.13 21.51
N ASN A 58 -8.70 -6.20 21.54
CA ASN A 58 -10.13 -6.49 21.69
C ASN A 58 -10.89 -6.56 20.36
N SER A 59 -10.20 -6.55 19.21
CA SER A 59 -10.85 -6.57 17.91
C SER A 59 -11.46 -7.93 17.59
N ASP A 60 -12.69 -7.94 17.06
CA ASP A 60 -13.35 -9.16 16.58
C ASP A 60 -12.51 -9.82 15.45
N THR A 61 -12.38 -11.14 15.52
CA THR A 61 -11.59 -11.93 14.56
C THR A 61 -12.22 -11.91 13.16
N GLU A 62 -13.55 -11.89 13.05
CA GLU A 62 -14.24 -11.81 11.77
C GLU A 62 -13.99 -10.47 11.08
N ILE A 63 -14.11 -9.37 11.83
CA ILE A 63 -13.86 -8.01 11.32
C ILE A 63 -12.38 -7.85 10.95
N LYS A 64 -11.46 -8.39 11.77
CA LYS A 64 -10.03 -8.40 11.46
C LYS A 64 -9.74 -9.11 10.14
N ASN A 65 -10.31 -10.31 9.94
CA ASN A 65 -10.11 -11.08 8.71
C ASN A 65 -10.71 -10.36 7.48
N ALA A 66 -11.88 -9.74 7.63
CA ALA A 66 -12.51 -8.95 6.58
C ALA A 66 -11.64 -7.75 6.18
N LEU A 67 -11.09 -7.02 7.16
CA LEU A 67 -10.20 -5.88 6.93
C LEU A 67 -8.88 -6.31 6.28
N ILE A 68 -8.25 -7.38 6.76
CA ILE A 68 -7.02 -7.93 6.14
C ILE A 68 -7.29 -8.33 4.69
N SER A 69 -8.42 -8.98 4.41
CA SER A 69 -8.81 -9.35 3.04
C SER A 69 -9.00 -8.12 2.13
N ALA A 70 -9.61 -7.05 2.66
CA ALA A 70 -9.74 -5.79 1.92
C ALA A 70 -8.35 -5.15 1.66
N TYR A 71 -7.46 -5.13 2.66
CA TYR A 71 -6.10 -4.60 2.52
C TYR A 71 -5.26 -5.40 1.54
N ALA A 72 -5.38 -6.73 1.48
CA ALA A 72 -4.61 -7.60 0.58
C ALA A 72 -4.82 -7.29 -0.92
N ARG A 73 -5.90 -6.57 -1.27
CA ARG A 73 -6.14 -6.10 -2.64
C ARG A 73 -5.11 -5.06 -3.08
N VAL A 74 -4.65 -4.22 -2.14
CA VAL A 74 -3.83 -3.03 -2.41
C VAL A 74 -2.46 -3.07 -1.73
N LEU A 75 -2.29 -3.91 -0.71
CA LEU A 75 -1.13 -3.97 0.17
C LEU A 75 -0.69 -5.42 0.36
N THR A 76 0.57 -5.59 0.78
CA THR A 76 1.09 -6.90 1.20
C THR A 76 1.34 -6.85 2.72
N PRO A 77 0.51 -7.50 3.54
CA PRO A 77 0.77 -7.61 4.98
C PRO A 77 2.13 -8.29 5.21
N SER A 78 3.00 -7.71 6.03
CA SER A 78 4.33 -8.21 6.34
C SER A 78 4.74 -7.84 7.76
N ASP A 79 5.49 -8.74 8.41
CA ASP A 79 6.03 -8.54 9.76
C ASP A 79 7.49 -8.04 9.75
N GLU A 80 8.02 -7.67 8.58
CA GLU A 80 9.37 -7.11 8.44
C GLU A 80 9.48 -5.73 9.14
N GLU A 81 10.63 -5.48 9.76
CA GLU A 81 10.92 -4.20 10.42
C GLU A 81 11.13 -3.05 9.42
N LYS A 82 10.94 -1.80 9.88
CA LYS A 82 11.11 -0.55 9.09
C LYS A 82 10.15 -0.40 7.89
N LEU A 83 8.98 -1.02 8.00
CA LEU A 83 7.85 -0.81 7.09
C LEU A 83 6.85 0.19 7.67
N TYR A 84 6.02 0.76 6.80
CA TYR A 84 4.88 1.57 7.23
C TYR A 84 3.93 0.73 8.08
N GLN A 85 3.42 1.32 9.17
CA GLN A 85 2.50 0.65 10.07
C GLN A 85 1.08 1.21 9.91
N ILE A 86 0.10 0.31 9.81
CA ILE A 86 -1.33 0.63 9.81
C ILE A 86 -1.93 0.04 11.08
N LYS A 87 -2.24 0.91 12.04
CA LYS A 87 -2.95 0.56 13.27
C LYS A 87 -4.46 0.67 13.02
N ASN A 88 -5.19 -0.39 13.38
CA ASN A 88 -6.64 -0.45 13.27
C ASN A 88 -7.26 -0.63 14.66
N GLU A 89 -8.13 0.29 15.03
CA GLU A 89 -8.96 0.20 16.22
C GLU A 89 -10.41 -0.02 15.77
N VAL A 90 -11.01 -1.13 16.20
CA VAL A 90 -12.38 -1.51 15.84
C VAL A 90 -13.28 -1.35 17.05
N PHE A 91 -14.22 -0.41 16.97
CA PHE A 91 -15.24 -0.19 17.98
C PHE A 91 -16.58 -0.74 17.50
N THR A 92 -17.32 -1.35 18.41
CA THR A 92 -18.72 -1.75 18.18
C THR A 92 -19.60 -0.90 19.07
N ASP A 93 -20.24 0.12 18.49
CA ASP A 93 -21.18 0.97 19.20
C ASP A 93 -22.60 0.45 18.97
N GLY A 94 -23.23 -0.02 20.04
CA GLY A 94 -24.65 -0.34 20.07
C GLY A 94 -25.45 0.83 20.66
N ALA A 95 -26.20 1.55 19.83
CA ALA A 95 -27.16 2.55 20.30
C ALA A 95 -28.51 2.35 19.57
N ASN A 96 -29.60 2.33 20.34
CA ASN A 96 -30.98 2.21 19.83
C ASN A 96 -31.21 1.02 18.87
N GLY A 97 -30.81 -0.20 19.25
CA GLY A 97 -31.06 -1.42 18.47
C GLY A 97 -30.32 -1.50 17.13
N THR A 98 -29.42 -0.55 16.84
CA THR A 98 -28.59 -0.54 15.64
C THR A 98 -27.12 -0.67 16.05
N THR A 99 -26.48 -1.79 15.71
CA THR A 99 -25.05 -2.00 15.94
C THR A 99 -24.28 -1.31 14.82
N ARG A 100 -23.37 -0.38 15.17
CA ARG A 100 -22.49 0.30 14.21
C ARG A 100 -21.06 -0.11 14.50
N ILE A 101 -20.34 -0.55 13.46
CA ILE A 101 -18.91 -0.82 13.53
C ILE A 101 -18.19 0.45 13.12
N ARG A 102 -17.33 0.97 13.98
CA ARG A 102 -16.45 2.11 13.68
C ARG A 102 -15.02 1.60 13.60
N VAL A 103 -14.35 1.86 12.50
CA VAL A 103 -12.92 1.52 12.33
C VAL A 103 -12.14 2.83 12.29
N VAL A 104 -11.21 3.00 13.21
CA VAL A 104 -10.23 4.08 13.19
C VAL A 104 -8.94 3.51 12.61
N VAL A 105 -8.52 4.08 11.48
CA VAL A 105 -7.30 3.68 10.78
C VAL A 105 -6.26 4.77 11.00
N SER A 106 -5.15 4.42 11.65
CA SER A 106 -4.01 5.31 11.83
C SER A 106 -2.82 4.76 11.07
N ALA A 107 -2.36 5.50 10.06
CA ALA A 107 -1.17 5.16 9.29
C ALA A 107 0.01 5.99 9.81
N SER A 108 1.02 5.32 10.35
CA SER A 108 2.25 5.94 10.83
C SER A 108 3.44 5.52 9.97
N ASP A 109 4.29 6.48 9.63
CA ASP A 109 5.56 6.20 8.97
C ASP A 109 6.50 5.44 9.93
N CYS A 110 7.41 4.66 9.36
CA CYS A 110 8.51 4.00 10.06
C CYS A 110 9.54 4.97 10.66
N GLN A 111 9.30 6.29 10.51
CA GLN A 111 9.97 7.34 11.27
C GLN A 111 9.38 7.37 12.69
N GLY A 112 9.78 6.40 13.51
CA GLY A 112 9.85 6.65 14.95
C GLY A 112 10.74 7.86 15.19
N THR A 113 10.38 8.69 16.15
CA THR A 113 11.32 9.60 16.83
C THR A 113 12.64 8.91 17.15
#